data_AF-A0A2G0QB14-F1
#
_entry.id   AF-A0A2G0QB14-F1
#
_cell.length_a   1.000
_cell.length_b   1.000
_cell.length_c   1.000
_cell.angle_alpha   90.00
_cell.angle_beta   90.00
_cell.angle_gamma   90.00
#
_symmetry.space_group_name_H-M   'P 1'
#
loop_
_entity.id
_entity.type
_entity.pdbx_description
1 polymer ?
#
loop_
_entity_poly.entity_id
_entity_poly.type
_entity_poly.pdbx_seq_one_letter_code
_entity_poly.pdbx_strand_id
1 'polypeptide(L)'
;MLLMGKGVNNIANIIADVCESLKIGNVSEIGIQSFSFELSASGAAHWLEWQSAQPHYPQFYWHHRDGHEEVVACRQIRLFGNTAYAERFLQQHRQFPKMRLWGLNAWDKVSFYHFYNENTLQYKYEGMDCGESYFFLPRLELHRYRCWF
;
A
#
# COMPACT_ATOMS: atom_id res chain seq x y z
N MET A 1 -5.85 23.64 5.19
CA MET A 1 -5.26 24.32 4.01
C MET A 1 -5.41 23.36 2.83
N LEU A 2 -6.34 23.65 1.92
CA LEU A 2 -6.73 22.77 0.80
C LEU A 2 -5.65 22.82 -0.29
N LEU A 3 -4.97 21.70 -0.53
CA LEU A 3 -4.04 21.55 -1.65
C LEU A 3 -4.81 21.36 -2.96
N MET A 4 -5.28 22.45 -3.57
CA MET A 4 -5.85 22.44 -4.92
C MET A 4 -4.76 22.67 -5.97
N GLY A 5 -3.89 21.68 -6.16
CA GLY A 5 -2.91 21.66 -7.25
C GLY A 5 -3.38 20.77 -8.41
N LYS A 6 -3.00 21.09 -9.66
CA LYS A 6 -3.33 20.29 -10.86
C LYS A 6 -3.01 18.80 -10.72
N GLY A 7 -1.97 18.44 -9.95
CA GLY A 7 -1.61 17.05 -9.67
C GLY A 7 -2.59 16.29 -8.77
N VAL A 8 -3.25 16.99 -7.82
CA VAL A 8 -4.26 16.39 -6.92
C VAL A 8 -5.54 16.08 -7.70
N ASN A 9 -5.90 16.93 -8.66
CA ASN A 9 -7.06 16.73 -9.53
C ASN A 9 -6.89 15.48 -10.42
N ASN A 10 -5.66 15.15 -10.82
CA ASN A 10 -5.37 13.95 -11.62
C ASN A 10 -5.60 12.66 -10.81
N ILE A 11 -5.08 12.60 -9.58
CA ILE A 11 -5.28 11.44 -8.70
C ILE A 11 -6.77 11.28 -8.35
N ALA A 12 -7.48 12.38 -8.09
CA ALA A 12 -8.91 12.33 -7.79
C ALA A 12 -9.75 11.76 -8.96
N ASN A 13 -9.46 12.18 -10.19
CA ASN A 13 -10.14 11.66 -11.38
C ASN A 13 -9.86 10.15 -11.54
N ILE A 14 -8.62 9.72 -11.37
CA ILE A 14 -8.27 8.30 -11.47
C ILE A 14 -8.93 7.48 -10.37
N ILE A 15 -9.03 8.00 -9.14
CA ILE A 15 -9.79 7.33 -8.09
C ILE A 15 -11.26 7.20 -8.48
N ALA A 16 -11.86 8.19 -9.13
CA ALA A 16 -13.22 8.10 -9.63
C ALA A 16 -13.36 7.02 -10.71
N ASP A 17 -12.43 6.98 -11.68
CA ASP A 17 -12.39 5.96 -12.73
C ASP A 17 -12.21 4.54 -12.16
N VAL A 18 -11.37 4.40 -11.13
CA VAL A 18 -11.20 3.16 -10.36
C VAL A 18 -12.52 2.77 -9.71
N CYS A 19 -13.19 3.71 -9.03
CA CYS A 19 -14.47 3.44 -8.37
C CYS A 19 -15.56 3.01 -9.35
N GLU A 20 -15.62 3.65 -10.52
CA GLU A 20 -16.57 3.28 -11.57
C GLU A 20 -16.25 1.90 -12.15
N SER A 21 -14.97 1.64 -12.45
CA SER A 21 -14.51 0.34 -12.94
C SER A 21 -14.80 -0.78 -11.94
N LEU A 22 -14.67 -0.53 -10.64
CA LEU A 22 -15.00 -1.49 -9.58
C LEU A 22 -16.51 -1.70 -9.40
N LYS A 23 -17.35 -0.72 -9.75
CA LYS A 23 -18.82 -0.86 -9.70
C LYS A 23 -19.35 -1.66 -10.88
N ILE A 24 -18.76 -1.47 -12.07
CA ILE A 24 -19.17 -2.14 -13.31
C ILE A 24 -18.53 -3.53 -13.40
N GLY A 25 -17.30 -3.66 -12.91
CA GLY A 25 -16.57 -4.91 -12.88
C GLY A 25 -17.26 -5.94 -12.01
N ASN A 26 -17.38 -7.17 -12.52
CA ASN A 26 -17.90 -8.29 -11.76
C ASN A 26 -16.83 -8.74 -10.75
N VAL A 27 -16.71 -7.99 -9.64
CA VAL A 27 -15.73 -8.28 -8.58
C VAL A 27 -16.12 -9.59 -7.90
N SER A 28 -15.33 -10.63 -8.11
CA SER A 28 -15.51 -11.91 -7.41
C SER A 28 -15.50 -11.71 -5.89
N GLU A 29 -16.44 -12.35 -5.18
CA GLU A 29 -16.50 -12.38 -3.71
C GLU A 29 -15.38 -13.24 -3.10
N ILE A 30 -14.77 -14.11 -3.89
CA ILE A 30 -13.72 -15.05 -3.44
C ILE A 30 -12.42 -14.76 -4.18
N GLY A 31 -11.31 -14.80 -3.42
CA GLY A 31 -9.96 -14.71 -3.94
C GLY A 31 -9.37 -13.31 -3.91
N ILE A 32 -8.27 -13.12 -4.66
CA ILE A 32 -7.58 -11.85 -4.80
C ILE A 32 -7.80 -11.35 -6.23
N GLN A 33 -8.05 -10.05 -6.36
CA GLN A 33 -8.12 -9.36 -7.64
C GLN A 33 -7.23 -8.12 -7.59
N SER A 34 -6.55 -7.85 -8.70
CA SER A 34 -5.68 -6.69 -8.87
C SER A 34 -6.15 -5.90 -10.09
N PHE A 35 -6.31 -4.60 -9.91
CA PHE A 35 -6.69 -3.67 -10.97
C PHE A 35 -5.57 -2.66 -11.13
N SER A 36 -5.17 -2.38 -12.38
CA SER A 36 -4.10 -1.44 -12.68
C SER A 36 -4.61 -0.39 -13.65
N PHE A 37 -4.32 0.86 -13.35
CA PHE A 37 -4.73 2.02 -14.13
C PHE A 37 -3.50 2.86 -14.43
N GLU A 38 -3.41 3.37 -15.65
CA GLU A 38 -2.31 4.26 -16.04
C GLU A 38 -2.56 5.66 -15.50
N LEU A 39 -1.55 6.21 -14.81
CA LEU A 39 -1.56 7.59 -14.35
C LEU A 39 -0.82 8.46 -15.36
N SER A 40 -1.50 9.45 -15.94
CA SER A 40 -0.86 10.46 -16.79
C SER A 40 0.07 11.32 -15.92
N ALA A 41 1.37 11.02 -15.92
CA ALA A 41 2.31 11.74 -15.07
C ALA A 41 2.55 13.16 -15.61
N SER A 42 1.79 14.15 -15.12
CA SER A 42 2.30 15.52 -15.16
C SER A 42 3.53 15.56 -14.26
N GLY A 43 4.70 15.93 -14.78
CA GLY A 43 6.01 15.79 -14.10
C GLY A 43 6.13 16.40 -12.69
N ALA A 44 5.14 17.16 -12.22
CA ALA A 44 5.08 17.77 -10.89
C ALA A 44 4.20 17.02 -9.88
N ALA A 45 3.94 15.72 -10.04
CA ALA A 45 3.15 14.98 -9.06
C ALA A 45 3.94 14.79 -7.74
N HIS A 46 3.48 15.50 -6.70
CA HIS A 46 3.97 15.56 -5.32
C HIS A 46 3.40 14.40 -4.48
N TRP A 47 3.94 13.21 -4.68
CA TRP A 47 3.38 11.96 -4.16
C TRP A 47 3.56 11.78 -2.65
N LEU A 48 4.68 12.25 -2.09
CA LEU A 48 4.91 12.21 -0.66
C LEU A 48 3.94 13.15 0.07
N GLU A 49 3.75 14.36 -0.46
CA GLU A 49 2.79 15.33 0.07
C GLU A 49 1.36 14.77 -0.02
N TRP A 50 1.00 14.17 -1.16
CA TRP A 50 -0.30 13.49 -1.31
C TRP A 50 -0.49 12.37 -0.29
N GLN A 51 0.52 11.53 -0.06
CA GLN A 51 0.45 10.44 0.91
C GLN A 51 0.25 10.97 2.33
N SER A 52 1.03 11.99 2.72
CA SER A 52 0.96 12.59 4.07
C SER A 52 -0.41 13.21 4.38
N ALA A 53 -1.19 13.57 3.36
CA ALA A 53 -2.54 14.10 3.49
C ALA A 53 -3.60 12.99 3.69
N GLN A 54 -3.26 11.72 3.46
CA GLN A 54 -4.20 10.62 3.62
C GLN A 54 -4.40 10.29 5.12
N PRO A 55 -5.64 10.07 5.59
CA PRO A 55 -5.91 9.78 7.00
C PRO A 55 -5.70 8.32 7.38
N HIS A 56 -5.33 7.46 6.42
CA HIS A 56 -5.35 6.01 6.60
C HIS A 56 -3.95 5.42 6.72
N TYR A 57 -3.79 4.49 7.66
CA TYR A 57 -2.55 3.75 7.92
C TYR A 57 -2.70 2.25 7.59
N PRO A 58 -1.59 1.52 7.40
CA PRO A 58 -0.21 2.01 7.29
C PRO A 58 0.04 2.82 6.01
N GLN A 59 1.11 3.61 6.02
CA GLN A 59 1.61 4.36 4.87
C GLN A 59 3.08 4.03 4.69
N PHE A 60 3.48 3.72 3.46
CA PHE A 60 4.86 3.43 3.12
C PHE A 60 5.27 4.22 1.88
N TYR A 61 6.30 5.04 2.01
CA TYR A 61 6.91 5.78 0.91
C TYR A 61 8.25 5.13 0.58
N TRP A 62 8.54 4.96 -0.70
CA TRP A 62 9.85 4.49 -1.12
C TRP A 62 10.29 5.18 -2.41
N HIS A 63 11.53 5.64 -2.42
CA HIS A 63 12.15 6.27 -3.57
C HIS A 63 13.50 5.60 -3.80
N HIS A 64 13.71 5.05 -4.99
CA HIS A 64 14.98 4.44 -5.33
C HIS A 64 16.08 5.51 -5.33
N ARG A 65 17.26 5.16 -4.83
CA ARG A 65 18.40 6.09 -4.71
C ARG A 65 18.80 6.77 -6.03
N ASP A 66 18.58 6.10 -7.15
CA ASP A 66 18.92 6.59 -8.49
C ASP A 66 17.76 7.34 -9.15
N GLY A 67 16.64 7.53 -8.43
CA GLY A 67 15.47 8.29 -8.88
C GLY A 67 14.64 7.66 -10.00
N HIS A 68 14.96 6.44 -10.43
CA HIS A 68 14.27 5.76 -11.52
C HIS A 68 12.96 5.07 -11.09
N GLU A 69 12.74 4.90 -9.79
CA GLU A 69 11.54 4.24 -9.26
C GLU A 69 11.06 4.97 -7.99
N GLU A 70 9.76 5.15 -7.89
CA GLU A 70 9.11 5.77 -6.74
C GLU A 70 7.76 5.12 -6.48
N VAL A 71 7.48 4.85 -5.21
CA VAL A 71 6.29 4.11 -4.78
C VAL A 71 5.64 4.76 -3.58
N VAL A 72 4.32 4.80 -3.62
CA VAL A 72 3.45 5.09 -2.48
C VAL A 72 2.55 3.87 -2.26
N ALA A 73 2.65 3.24 -1.10
CA ALA A 73 1.78 2.14 -0.69
C ALA A 73 0.93 2.57 0.52
N CYS A 74 -0.39 2.41 0.41
CA CYS A 74 -1.36 2.89 1.40
C CYS A 74 -2.30 1.78 1.85
N ARG A 75 -2.53 1.73 3.17
CA ARG A 75 -3.37 0.77 3.89
C ARG A 75 -2.93 -0.67 3.70
N GLN A 76 -3.46 -1.56 4.52
CA GLN A 76 -3.17 -3.00 4.43
C GLN A 76 -4.43 -3.81 4.10
N ILE A 77 -4.28 -4.77 3.19
CA ILE A 77 -5.20 -5.91 3.01
C ILE A 77 -4.76 -7.05 3.93
N ARG A 78 -3.45 -7.25 4.06
CA ARG A 78 -2.84 -8.31 4.87
C ARG A 78 -1.51 -7.86 5.45
N LEU A 79 -1.22 -8.26 6.68
CA LEU A 79 0.04 -8.02 7.37
C LEU A 79 0.83 -9.34 7.49
N PHE A 80 2.16 -9.24 7.45
CA PHE A 80 3.10 -10.35 7.59
C PHE A 80 4.18 -9.97 8.60
N GLY A 81 4.24 -10.71 9.70
CA GLY A 81 5.24 -10.55 10.78
C GLY A 81 6.58 -11.27 10.52
N ASN A 82 6.69 -11.97 9.40
CA ASN A 82 7.78 -12.89 9.08
C ASN A 82 8.04 -12.92 7.56
N THR A 83 9.31 -12.72 7.16
CA THR A 83 9.73 -12.69 5.76
C THR A 83 9.45 -13.99 5.01
N ALA A 84 9.70 -15.16 5.62
CA ALA A 84 9.45 -16.45 4.97
C ALA A 84 7.96 -16.66 4.67
N TYR A 85 7.09 -16.16 5.54
CA TYR A 85 5.65 -16.19 5.29
C TYR A 85 5.22 -15.25 4.16
N ALA A 86 5.78 -14.03 4.14
CA ALA A 86 5.57 -13.06 3.08
C ALA A 86 6.01 -13.60 1.70
N GLU A 87 7.18 -14.21 1.62
CA GLU A 87 7.69 -14.85 0.40
C GLU A 87 6.82 -16.01 -0.06
N ARG A 88 6.44 -16.91 0.86
CA ARG A 88 5.55 -18.03 0.54
C ARG A 88 4.21 -17.55 0.00
N PHE A 89 3.66 -16.47 0.56
CA PHE A 89 2.43 -15.86 0.09
C PHE A 89 2.56 -15.38 -1.37
N LEU A 90 3.65 -14.70 -1.72
CA LEU A 90 3.92 -14.29 -3.11
C LEU A 90 4.06 -15.50 -4.04
N GLN A 91 4.75 -16.55 -3.61
CA GLN A 91 4.92 -17.78 -4.39
C GLN A 91 3.59 -18.51 -4.65
N GLN A 92 2.63 -18.45 -3.72
CA GLN A 92 1.29 -19.01 -3.89
C GLN A 92 0.42 -18.19 -4.85
N HIS A 93 0.79 -16.92 -5.10
CA HIS A 93 0.02 -15.97 -5.91
C HIS A 93 0.77 -15.54 -7.18
N ARG A 94 1.59 -16.44 -7.76
CA ARG A 94 2.40 -16.18 -8.96
C ARG A 94 1.60 -15.72 -10.18
N GLN A 95 0.29 -15.99 -10.23
CA GLN A 95 -0.59 -15.45 -11.27
C GLN A 95 -0.68 -13.91 -11.27
N PHE A 96 -0.23 -13.24 -10.20
CA PHE A 96 -0.15 -11.78 -10.09
C PHE A 96 1.31 -11.31 -10.09
N PRO A 97 1.98 -11.25 -11.25
CA PRO A 97 3.43 -10.98 -11.33
C PRO A 97 3.83 -9.57 -10.85
N LYS A 98 2.87 -8.64 -10.77
CA LYS A 98 3.08 -7.28 -10.26
C LYS A 98 2.76 -7.14 -8.77
N MET A 99 2.31 -8.20 -8.09
CA MET A 99 2.00 -8.15 -6.66
C MET A 99 3.28 -7.91 -5.85
N ARG A 100 3.26 -6.88 -5.01
CA ARG A 100 4.37 -6.51 -4.14
C ARG A 100 3.89 -6.41 -2.70
N LEU A 101 4.79 -6.75 -1.79
CA LEU A 101 4.64 -6.49 -0.36
C LEU A 101 5.61 -5.36 0.01
N TRP A 102 5.15 -4.43 0.83
CA TRP A 102 5.94 -3.27 1.25
C TRP A 102 6.09 -3.27 2.75
N GLY A 103 7.22 -2.78 3.25
CA GLY A 103 7.50 -2.94 4.67
C GLY A 103 8.95 -2.79 5.08
N LEU A 104 9.20 -3.27 6.30
CA LEU A 104 10.46 -3.17 7.00
C LEU A 104 10.86 -4.54 7.55
N ASN A 105 12.15 -4.85 7.50
CA ASN A 105 12.75 -5.89 8.32
C ASN A 105 13.28 -5.25 9.59
N ALA A 106 12.98 -5.82 10.74
CA ALA A 106 13.51 -5.34 12.01
C ALA A 106 14.92 -5.90 12.25
N TRP A 107 15.69 -5.21 13.09
CA TRP A 107 16.98 -5.70 13.54
C TRP A 107 16.83 -6.90 14.51
N ASP A 108 15.78 -6.84 15.33
CA ASP A 108 15.36 -7.89 16.28
C ASP A 108 13.83 -7.90 16.33
N LYS A 109 13.23 -8.85 17.05
CA LYS A 109 11.77 -8.98 17.18
C LYS A 109 11.13 -7.71 17.73
N VAL A 110 10.13 -7.20 17.00
CA VAL A 110 9.35 -6.02 17.40
C VAL A 110 7.92 -6.43 17.69
N SER A 111 7.39 -5.96 18.82
CA SER A 111 5.97 -6.07 19.11
C SER A 111 5.21 -4.98 18.34
N PHE A 112 4.40 -5.36 17.36
CA PHE A 112 3.58 -4.41 16.63
C PHE A 112 2.26 -4.18 17.36
N TYR A 113 2.04 -2.99 17.89
CA TYR A 113 0.75 -2.61 18.47
C TYR A 113 -0.30 -2.45 17.36
N HIS A 114 -1.31 -3.32 17.33
CA HIS A 114 -2.54 -3.05 16.60
C HIS A 114 -3.41 -2.12 17.44
N PHE A 115 -3.50 -0.84 17.10
CA PHE A 115 -4.55 0.03 17.63
C PHE A 115 -5.85 -0.18 16.84
N TYR A 116 -6.98 -0.02 17.54
CA TYR A 116 -8.39 -0.17 17.15
C TYR A 116 -9.07 -1.53 17.39
N ASN A 117 -9.57 -1.71 18.62
CA ASN A 117 -10.86 -2.34 18.88
C ASN A 117 -11.71 -1.34 19.70
N GLU A 118 -12.82 -0.87 19.14
CA GLU A 118 -13.72 0.13 19.72
C GLU A 118 -14.55 -0.43 20.90
N ASN A 119 -14.56 -1.75 21.07
CA ASN A 119 -15.45 -2.48 21.97
C ASN A 119 -14.73 -3.20 23.13
N THR A 120 -13.43 -2.99 23.34
CA THR A 120 -12.75 -3.54 24.52
C THR A 120 -11.74 -2.53 25.08
N LEU A 121 -12.10 -1.91 26.20
CA LEU A 121 -11.18 -1.18 27.09
C LEU A 121 -10.19 -2.13 27.82
N GLN A 122 -9.88 -3.27 27.23
CA GLN A 122 -9.05 -4.30 27.83
C GLN A 122 -7.81 -4.47 26.98
N TYR A 123 -6.70 -3.88 27.45
CA TYR A 123 -5.35 -4.15 26.98
C TYR A 123 -5.03 -5.62 27.30
N LYS A 124 -5.48 -6.53 26.44
CA LYS A 124 -5.16 -7.94 26.52
C LYS A 124 -3.82 -8.14 25.80
N TYR A 125 -2.74 -8.13 26.58
CA TYR A 125 -1.39 -8.53 26.15
C TYR A 125 -1.28 -10.04 25.92
N GLU A 126 -2.33 -10.69 25.42
CA GLU A 126 -2.33 -12.12 25.12
C GLU A 126 -2.18 -12.31 23.61
N GLY A 127 -0.95 -12.66 23.20
CA GLY A 127 -0.62 -13.03 21.82
C GLY A 127 0.00 -11.91 20.98
N MET A 128 0.85 -11.05 21.56
CA MET A 128 1.76 -10.22 20.76
C MET A 128 2.74 -11.15 20.03
N ASP A 129 2.40 -11.56 18.81
CA ASP A 129 3.38 -12.13 17.89
C ASP A 129 4.39 -11.03 17.61
N CYS A 130 5.51 -11.04 18.35
CA CYS A 130 6.66 -10.21 18.03
C CYS A 130 7.18 -10.68 16.66
N GLY A 131 6.99 -9.85 15.64
CA GLY A 131 7.45 -10.15 14.30
C GLY A 131 8.87 -9.65 14.10
N GLU A 132 9.63 -10.35 13.27
CA GLU A 132 10.95 -9.89 12.80
C GLU A 132 10.81 -8.95 11.59
N SER A 133 9.58 -8.78 11.09
CA SER A 133 9.28 -7.94 9.94
C SER A 133 7.91 -7.30 10.06
N TYR A 134 7.72 -6.18 9.39
CA TYR A 134 6.43 -5.56 9.14
C TYR A 134 6.28 -5.44 7.63
N PHE A 135 5.72 -6.45 6.97
CA PHE A 135 5.32 -6.35 5.57
C PHE A 135 3.81 -6.32 5.46
N PHE A 136 3.29 -5.58 4.49
CA PHE A 136 1.87 -5.61 4.18
C PHE A 136 1.61 -5.66 2.68
N LEU A 137 0.50 -6.31 2.32
CA LEU A 137 -0.09 -6.21 1.00
C LEU A 137 -0.91 -4.93 0.96
N PRO A 138 -0.55 -3.92 0.15
CA PRO A 138 -1.24 -2.64 0.15
C PRO A 138 -2.68 -2.76 -0.38
N ARG A 139 -3.57 -1.88 0.08
CA ARG A 139 -4.89 -1.70 -0.57
C ARG A 139 -4.76 -0.89 -1.86
N LEU A 140 -3.79 0.03 -1.89
CA LEU A 140 -3.51 0.90 -3.02
C LEU A 140 -2.00 1.11 -3.13
N GLU A 141 -1.49 1.01 -4.35
CA GLU A 141 -0.11 1.28 -4.73
C GLU A 141 -0.10 2.28 -5.88
N LEU A 142 0.64 3.38 -5.73
CA LEU A 142 1.02 4.27 -6.83
C LEU A 142 2.48 3.99 -7.16
N HIS A 143 2.77 3.77 -8.42
CA HIS A 143 4.08 3.33 -8.89
C HIS A 143 4.54 4.15 -10.09
N ARG A 144 5.72 4.76 -9.99
CA ARG A 144 6.30 5.61 -11.05
C ARG A 144 7.67 5.07 -11.42
N TYR A 145 7.83 4.73 -12.70
CA TYR A 145 9.13 4.52 -13.33
C TYR A 145 9.56 5.82 -14.04
N ARG A 146 10.79 6.25 -13.83
CA ARG A 146 11.41 7.34 -14.61
C ARG A 146 12.50 6.72 -15.48
N CYS A 147 12.31 6.80 -16.80
CA CYS A 147 13.36 6.49 -17.76
C CYS A 147 14.18 7.75 -17.99
N TRP A 148 15.48 7.69 -17.73
CA TRP A 148 16.42 8.69 -18.25
C TRP A 148 16.61 8.37 -19.74
N PHE A 149 16.18 9.26 -20.63
CA PHE A 149 16.57 9.26 -22.04
C PHE A 149 17.68 10.29 -22.23
#